data_AF-A0A1L7WH86-F1
#
_entry.id   AF-A0A1L7WH86-F1
#
_cell.length_a   1.000
_cell.length_b   1.000
_cell.length_c   1.000
_cell.angle_alpha   90.00
_cell.angle_beta   90.00
_cell.angle_gamma   90.00
#
_symmetry.space_group_name_H-M   'P 1'
#
loop_
_entity.id
_entity.type
_entity.pdbx_description
1 polymer ?
#
loop_
_entity_poly.entity_id
_entity_poly.type
_entity_poly.pdbx_seq_one_letter_code
_entity_poly.pdbx_strand_id
1 'polypeptide(L)'
;MAQNAQTNNGVGSGLPPGEPDSLAFILWKTRWHERIAVLTLREEGMKWGEIEKKFADLGTTKTVGGWRTTYDRASVEVHAMGMAAIADKADEITRLFNKAWEFDNIYQLSEADYAGTWGRISQAMRNWGSVEQWSAQKVKYAWDHGVSSRYPQVVLCLYPPKDENMDGLQEDTSDAVVENTDGHHFLGEDISDVVVENMDGHHFLGEDISDELASALHYLGC
;
A
#
# COMPACT_ATOMS: atom_id res chain seq x y z
N MET A 1 -19.04 -16.56 -53.09
CA MET A 1 -18.46 -17.23 -51.91
C MET A 1 -18.26 -16.18 -50.84
N ALA A 2 -19.23 -16.02 -49.95
CA ALA A 2 -19.15 -15.11 -48.81
C ALA A 2 -18.93 -15.97 -47.57
N GLN A 3 -17.81 -15.78 -46.86
CA GLN A 3 -17.57 -16.39 -45.57
C GLN A 3 -17.62 -15.32 -44.49
N ASN A 4 -18.61 -15.49 -43.61
CA ASN A 4 -18.75 -14.85 -42.31
C ASN A 4 -17.50 -15.12 -41.46
N ALA A 5 -17.00 -14.07 -40.80
CA ALA A 5 -16.28 -14.21 -39.54
C ALA A 5 -16.91 -13.25 -38.54
N GLN A 6 -17.66 -13.84 -37.61
CA GLN A 6 -18.36 -13.19 -36.51
C GLN A 6 -17.34 -12.55 -35.54
N THR A 7 -17.56 -11.27 -35.25
CA THR A 7 -17.04 -10.58 -34.08
C THR A 7 -17.76 -11.11 -32.84
N ASN A 8 -17.09 -11.93 -32.03
CA ASN A 8 -17.58 -12.27 -30.70
C ASN A 8 -17.07 -11.26 -29.68
N ASN A 9 -17.95 -10.33 -29.33
CA ASN A 9 -17.88 -9.54 -28.10
C ASN A 9 -18.15 -10.47 -26.91
N GLY A 10 -17.10 -10.86 -26.21
CA GLY A 10 -17.16 -11.59 -24.94
C GLY A 10 -17.07 -10.61 -23.77
N VAL A 11 -18.23 -10.34 -23.18
CA VAL A 11 -18.53 -9.76 -21.87
C VAL A 11 -17.33 -9.72 -20.91
N GLY A 12 -16.88 -8.49 -20.59
CA GLY A 12 -15.93 -8.23 -19.52
C GLY A 12 -16.56 -8.52 -18.15
N SER A 13 -16.20 -9.64 -17.56
CA SER A 13 -16.29 -9.84 -16.12
C SER A 13 -15.23 -8.97 -15.46
N GLY A 14 -15.68 -7.93 -14.75
CA GLY A 14 -14.87 -6.99 -13.97
C GLY A 14 -14.20 -7.65 -12.77
N LEU A 15 -13.13 -8.39 -13.03
CA LEU A 15 -12.06 -8.66 -12.08
C LEU A 15 -10.81 -7.92 -12.59
N PRO A 16 -10.02 -7.27 -11.71
CA PRO A 16 -8.71 -6.78 -12.12
C PRO A 16 -7.94 -7.96 -12.72
N PRO A 17 -7.14 -7.77 -13.79
CA PRO A 17 -6.43 -8.86 -14.42
C PRO A 17 -5.44 -9.46 -13.41
N GLY A 18 -5.88 -10.48 -12.69
CA GLY A 18 -5.00 -11.42 -12.05
C GLY A 18 -4.30 -12.12 -13.19
N GLU A 19 -3.11 -11.64 -13.56
CA GLU A 19 -2.25 -12.33 -14.51
C GLU A 19 -2.20 -13.81 -14.12
N PRO A 20 -2.44 -14.75 -15.04
CA PRO A 20 -2.37 -16.16 -14.72
C PRO A 20 -0.98 -16.44 -14.17
N ASP A 21 -0.90 -16.90 -12.93
CA ASP A 21 0.36 -17.25 -12.29
C ASP A 21 1.13 -18.17 -13.25
N SER A 22 2.25 -17.69 -13.81
CA SER A 22 3.09 -18.53 -14.65
C SER A 22 3.46 -19.80 -13.86
N LEU A 23 3.59 -20.95 -14.53
CA LEU A 23 4.00 -22.19 -13.86
C LEU A 23 5.30 -22.00 -13.05
N ALA A 24 6.20 -21.16 -13.55
CA ALA A 24 7.43 -20.77 -12.86
C ALA A 24 7.15 -20.06 -11.52
N PHE A 25 6.17 -19.16 -11.47
CA PHE A 25 5.78 -18.46 -10.25
C PHE A 25 5.06 -19.39 -9.27
N ILE A 26 4.18 -20.28 -9.73
CA ILE A 26 3.53 -21.31 -8.89
C ILE A 26 4.58 -22.20 -8.21
N LEU A 27 5.54 -22.73 -8.97
CA LEU A 27 6.62 -23.55 -8.43
C LEU A 27 7.48 -22.77 -7.44
N TRP A 28 7.69 -21.47 -7.68
CA TRP A 28 8.39 -20.60 -6.76
C TRP A 28 7.61 -20.41 -5.44
N LYS A 29 6.28 -20.21 -5.48
CA LYS A 29 5.43 -20.09 -4.27
C LYS A 29 5.55 -21.33 -3.38
N THR A 30 5.47 -22.53 -3.97
CA THR A 30 5.62 -23.78 -3.22
C THR A 30 6.98 -23.86 -2.51
N ARG A 31 8.06 -23.47 -3.20
CA ARG A 31 9.41 -23.41 -2.60
C ARG A 31 9.52 -22.33 -1.53
N TRP A 32 8.82 -21.21 -1.69
CA TRP A 32 8.79 -20.14 -0.71
C TRP A 32 8.11 -20.58 0.59
N HIS A 33 6.96 -21.24 0.51
CA HIS A 33 6.29 -21.81 1.67
C HIS A 33 7.16 -22.81 2.41
N GLU A 34 7.88 -23.66 1.68
CA GLU A 34 8.85 -24.59 2.28
C GLU A 34 9.95 -23.83 3.04
N ARG A 35 10.52 -22.77 2.44
CA ARG A 35 11.54 -21.92 3.08
C ARG A 35 11.03 -21.27 4.37
N ILE A 36 9.85 -20.66 4.32
CA ILE A 36 9.24 -20.02 5.48
C ILE A 36 8.90 -21.03 6.58
N ALA A 37 8.39 -22.20 6.22
CA ALA A 37 8.13 -23.27 7.18
C ALA A 37 9.42 -23.73 7.88
N VAL A 38 10.52 -23.91 7.14
CA VAL A 38 11.83 -24.25 7.73
C VAL A 38 12.33 -23.15 8.67
N LEU A 39 12.21 -21.88 8.29
CA LEU A 39 12.55 -20.75 9.15
C LEU A 39 11.76 -20.77 10.45
N THR A 40 10.43 -20.85 10.36
CA THR A 40 9.53 -20.85 11.52
C THR A 40 9.85 -22.00 12.47
N LEU A 41 10.00 -23.23 11.97
CA LEU A 41 10.32 -24.39 12.82
C LEU A 41 11.67 -24.23 13.52
N ARG A 42 12.64 -23.58 12.87
CA ARG A 42 13.95 -23.30 13.48
C ARG A 42 13.89 -22.21 14.53
N GLU A 43 13.11 -21.16 14.31
CA GLU A 43 12.84 -20.10 15.29
C GLU A 43 12.10 -20.65 16.52
N GLU A 44 11.19 -21.62 16.31
CA GLU A 44 10.52 -22.39 17.38
C GLU A 44 11.46 -23.37 18.11
N GLY A 45 12.73 -23.49 17.69
CA GLY A 45 13.73 -24.32 18.35
C GLY A 45 13.76 -25.80 17.92
N MET A 46 12.98 -26.20 16.90
CA MET A 46 12.92 -27.59 16.43
C MET A 46 14.27 -28.09 15.89
N LYS A 47 14.70 -29.29 16.30
CA LYS A 47 16.00 -29.84 15.86
C LYS A 47 15.96 -30.24 14.39
N TRP A 48 17.12 -30.20 13.72
CA TRP A 48 17.19 -30.53 12.28
C TRP A 48 16.67 -31.92 11.91
N GLY A 49 16.92 -32.94 12.73
CA GLY A 49 16.39 -34.29 12.49
C GLY A 49 14.87 -34.37 12.62
N GLU A 50 14.26 -33.53 13.46
CA GLU A 50 12.80 -33.44 13.60
C GLU A 50 12.18 -32.71 12.40
N ILE A 51 12.83 -31.64 11.92
CA ILE A 51 12.45 -30.94 10.68
C ILE A 51 12.50 -31.91 9.50
N GLU A 52 13.62 -32.64 9.35
CA GLU A 52 13.78 -33.64 8.29
C GLU A 52 12.64 -34.67 8.32
N LYS A 53 12.32 -35.22 9.50
CA LYS A 53 11.21 -36.16 9.66
C LYS A 53 9.86 -35.53 9.28
N LYS A 54 9.58 -34.31 9.77
CA LYS A 54 8.31 -33.62 9.51
C LYS A 54 8.09 -33.36 8.02
N PHE A 55 9.12 -32.98 7.28
CA PHE A 55 9.01 -32.81 5.83
C PHE A 55 8.97 -34.14 5.07
N ALA A 56 9.67 -35.17 5.55
CA ALA A 56 9.60 -36.51 4.97
C ALA A 56 8.19 -37.10 5.05
N ASP A 57 7.49 -36.90 6.17
CA ASP A 57 6.09 -37.30 6.35
C ASP A 57 5.13 -36.58 5.36
N LEU A 58 5.53 -35.40 4.87
CA LEU A 58 4.82 -34.62 3.84
C LEU A 58 5.30 -34.93 2.42
N GLY A 59 6.15 -35.95 2.24
CA GLY A 59 6.67 -36.37 0.93
C GLY A 59 7.84 -35.53 0.41
N THR A 60 8.42 -34.65 1.22
CA THR A 60 9.59 -33.84 0.86
C THR A 60 10.83 -34.35 1.55
N THR A 61 11.75 -34.94 0.78
CA THR A 61 12.97 -35.53 1.33
C THR A 61 14.19 -34.66 1.00
N LYS A 62 14.88 -34.20 2.05
CA LYS A 62 16.21 -33.59 1.96
C LYS A 62 17.03 -34.01 3.18
N THR A 63 18.34 -34.09 3.01
CA THR A 63 19.26 -34.32 4.13
C THR A 63 19.28 -33.11 5.08
N VAL A 64 19.72 -33.31 6.33
CA VAL A 64 19.98 -32.21 7.29
C VAL A 64 20.79 -31.06 6.67
N GLY A 65 21.82 -31.36 5.87
CA GLY A 65 22.62 -30.33 5.19
C GLY A 65 21.82 -29.52 4.16
N GLY A 66 20.90 -30.17 3.44
CA GLY A 66 19.97 -29.50 2.52
C GLY A 66 18.97 -28.59 3.24
N TRP A 67 18.49 -29.00 4.42
CA TRP A 67 17.62 -28.15 5.25
C TRP A 67 18.36 -26.95 5.83
N ARG A 68 19.59 -27.12 6.31
CA ARG A 68 20.45 -26.01 6.73
C ARG A 68 20.65 -24.98 5.62
N THR A 69 21.01 -25.45 4.43
CA THR A 69 21.17 -24.56 3.26
C THR A 69 19.88 -23.83 2.92
N THR A 70 18.72 -24.50 3.07
CA THR A 70 17.40 -23.90 2.85
C THR A 70 17.13 -22.79 3.86
N TYR A 71 17.41 -23.06 5.14
CA TYR A 71 17.29 -22.08 6.23
C TYR A 71 18.21 -20.87 6.03
N ASP A 72 19.50 -21.10 5.77
CA ASP A 72 20.49 -20.02 5.63
C ASP A 72 20.10 -19.07 4.49
N ARG A 73 19.72 -19.62 3.34
CA ARG A 73 19.24 -18.83 2.20
C ARG A 73 17.96 -18.07 2.53
N ALA A 74 16.97 -18.75 3.11
CA ALA A 74 15.72 -18.11 3.47
C ALA A 74 15.94 -16.97 4.48
N SER A 75 16.82 -17.17 5.47
CA SER A 75 17.14 -16.17 6.48
C SER A 75 17.76 -14.93 5.85
N VAL A 76 18.69 -15.08 4.91
CA VAL A 76 19.30 -13.95 4.19
C VAL A 76 18.27 -13.20 3.38
N GLU A 77 17.43 -13.91 2.62
CA GLU A 77 16.44 -13.28 1.73
C GLU A 77 15.32 -12.56 2.52
N VAL A 78 14.81 -13.19 3.59
CA VAL A 78 13.84 -12.57 4.50
C VAL A 78 14.45 -11.34 5.18
N HIS A 79 15.71 -11.44 5.62
CA HIS A 79 16.39 -10.31 6.23
C HIS A 79 16.58 -9.16 5.24
N ALA A 80 17.04 -9.46 4.03
CA ALA A 80 17.24 -8.48 2.97
C ALA A 80 15.93 -7.76 2.59
N MET A 81 14.82 -8.50 2.52
CA MET A 81 13.50 -7.92 2.25
C MET A 81 13.04 -7.02 3.37
N GLY A 82 13.18 -7.44 4.62
CA GLY A 82 12.80 -6.62 5.78
C GLY A 82 13.61 -5.34 5.88
N MET A 83 14.93 -5.41 5.68
CA MET A 83 15.79 -4.21 5.69
C MET A 83 15.49 -3.28 4.52
N ALA A 84 15.22 -3.82 3.33
CA ALA A 84 14.79 -3.02 2.18
C ALA A 84 13.45 -2.33 2.44
N ALA A 85 12.49 -3.01 3.09
CA ALA A 85 11.20 -2.43 3.45
C ALA A 85 11.32 -1.34 4.51
N ILE A 86 12.20 -1.50 5.52
CA ILE A 86 12.52 -0.46 6.50
C ILE A 86 13.07 0.79 5.81
N ALA A 87 14.02 0.61 4.89
CA ALA A 87 14.61 1.71 4.14
C ALA A 87 13.56 2.42 3.25
N ASP A 88 12.73 1.66 2.53
CA ASP A 88 11.67 2.23 1.68
C ASP A 88 10.66 3.04 2.48
N LYS A 89 10.31 2.55 3.68
CA LYS A 89 9.40 3.21 4.62
C LYS A 89 10.00 4.50 5.19
N ALA A 90 11.28 4.50 5.53
CA ALA A 90 11.97 5.70 6.02
C ALA A 90 11.96 6.84 4.99
N ASP A 91 11.99 6.51 3.70
CA ASP A 91 11.95 7.47 2.59
C ASP A 91 10.52 7.80 2.11
N GLU A 92 9.48 7.22 2.72
CA GLU A 92 8.09 7.35 2.25
C GLU A 92 7.60 8.79 2.27
N ILE A 93 7.73 9.50 3.39
CA ILE A 93 7.22 10.88 3.54
C ILE A 93 7.83 11.80 2.50
N THR A 94 9.16 11.79 2.36
CA THR A 94 9.89 12.59 1.37
C THR A 94 9.43 12.26 -0.05
N ARG A 95 9.22 10.99 -0.35
CA ARG A 95 8.79 10.52 -1.67
C ARG A 95 7.34 10.92 -1.98
N LEU A 96 6.43 10.82 -1.01
CA LEU A 96 5.05 11.26 -1.16
C LEU A 96 4.98 12.77 -1.38
N PHE A 97 5.74 13.55 -0.60
CA PHE A 97 5.80 15.01 -0.75
C PHE A 97 6.27 15.43 -2.15
N ASN A 98 7.31 14.78 -2.68
CA ASN A 98 7.83 15.07 -4.03
C ASN A 98 6.85 14.72 -5.16
N LYS A 99 5.84 13.88 -4.89
CA LYS A 99 4.83 13.45 -5.85
C LYS A 99 3.47 14.08 -5.64
N ALA A 100 3.28 14.85 -4.56
CA ALA A 100 1.97 15.37 -4.19
C ALA A 100 1.30 16.19 -5.30
N TRP A 101 2.10 16.93 -6.08
CA TRP A 101 1.63 17.74 -7.20
C TRP A 101 1.19 16.93 -8.44
N GLU A 102 1.51 15.64 -8.51
CA GLU A 102 1.18 14.77 -9.64
C GLU A 102 -0.23 14.16 -9.55
N PHE A 103 -0.89 14.31 -8.40
CA PHE A 103 -2.17 13.65 -8.10
C PHE A 103 -3.19 14.64 -7.56
N ASP A 104 -4.46 14.43 -7.91
CA ASP A 104 -5.55 15.33 -7.50
C ASP A 104 -5.93 15.16 -6.02
N ASN A 105 -5.58 14.03 -5.40
CA ASN A 105 -5.85 13.76 -3.98
C ASN A 105 -4.89 12.73 -3.38
N ILE A 106 -4.87 12.68 -2.04
CA ILE A 106 -4.00 11.80 -1.26
C ILE A 106 -4.25 10.31 -1.48
N TYR A 107 -5.47 9.90 -1.85
CA TYR A 107 -5.81 8.50 -2.09
C TYR A 107 -5.11 7.98 -3.35
N GLN A 108 -5.17 8.74 -4.45
CA GLN A 108 -4.47 8.39 -5.69
C GLN A 108 -2.95 8.38 -5.50
N LEU A 109 -2.41 9.36 -4.76
CA LEU A 109 -1.00 9.41 -4.41
C LEU A 109 -0.58 8.15 -3.62
N SER A 110 -1.35 7.78 -2.60
CA SER A 110 -1.08 6.61 -1.75
C SER A 110 -1.18 5.30 -2.53
N GLU A 111 -2.19 5.17 -3.39
CA GLU A 111 -2.36 3.99 -4.25
C GLU A 111 -1.18 3.84 -5.23
N ALA A 112 -0.77 4.93 -5.87
CA ALA A 112 0.37 4.94 -6.78
C ALA A 112 1.68 4.61 -6.05
N ASP A 113 1.90 5.13 -4.84
CA ASP A 113 3.10 4.81 -4.07
C ASP A 113 3.13 3.35 -3.60
N TYR A 114 1.99 2.84 -3.13
CA TYR A 114 1.87 1.45 -2.72
C TYR A 114 2.13 0.49 -3.89
N ALA A 115 1.59 0.77 -5.07
CA ALA A 115 1.87 0.00 -6.28
C ALA A 115 3.38 -0.02 -6.61
N GLY A 116 4.07 1.11 -6.42
CA GLY A 116 5.51 1.26 -6.64
C GLY A 116 6.40 0.63 -5.57
N THR A 117 5.89 0.45 -4.34
CA THR A 117 6.64 -0.03 -3.17
C THR A 117 7.35 -1.36 -3.43
N TRP A 118 6.63 -2.32 -3.99
CA TRP A 118 7.18 -3.66 -4.24
C TRP A 118 8.34 -3.67 -5.23
N GLY A 119 8.30 -2.78 -6.22
CA GLY A 119 9.39 -2.60 -7.18
C GLY A 119 10.64 -2.02 -6.51
N ARG A 120 10.48 -1.02 -5.64
CA ARG A 120 11.58 -0.38 -4.92
C ARG A 120 12.25 -1.34 -3.94
N ILE A 121 11.46 -2.05 -3.13
CA ILE A 121 11.98 -3.08 -2.23
C ILE A 121 12.75 -4.14 -3.02
N SER A 122 12.17 -4.64 -4.12
CA SER A 122 12.82 -5.64 -4.98
C SER A 122 14.18 -5.20 -5.50
N GLN A 123 14.35 -3.92 -5.84
CA GLN A 123 15.62 -3.37 -6.31
C GLN A 123 16.61 -3.21 -5.15
N ALA A 124 16.14 -2.76 -3.98
CA ALA A 124 16.96 -2.48 -2.80
C ALA A 124 17.46 -3.75 -2.09
N MET A 125 16.78 -4.90 -2.23
CA MET A 125 17.16 -6.16 -1.57
C MET A 125 18.62 -6.58 -1.80
N ARG A 126 19.20 -6.26 -2.97
CA ARG A 126 20.61 -6.58 -3.28
C ARG A 126 21.60 -5.85 -2.36
N ASN A 127 21.25 -4.66 -1.90
CA ASN A 127 22.08 -3.89 -0.97
C ASN A 127 22.17 -4.55 0.42
N TRP A 128 21.28 -5.50 0.69
CA TRP A 128 21.16 -6.21 1.97
C TRP A 128 21.49 -7.70 1.86
N GLY A 129 22.24 -8.10 0.82
CA GLY A 129 22.80 -9.45 0.68
C GLY A 129 21.93 -10.46 -0.06
N SER A 130 20.78 -10.03 -0.59
CA SER A 130 19.98 -10.89 -1.49
C SER A 130 20.78 -11.22 -2.75
N VAL A 131 20.83 -12.50 -3.10
CA VAL A 131 21.50 -13.00 -4.32
C VAL A 131 20.49 -13.44 -5.38
N GLU A 132 19.21 -13.58 -5.00
CA GLU A 132 18.15 -13.96 -5.91
C GLU A 132 17.64 -12.79 -6.74
N GLN A 133 17.11 -13.09 -7.92
CA GLN A 133 16.36 -12.12 -8.71
C GLN A 133 14.91 -12.07 -8.22
N TRP A 134 14.63 -11.05 -7.43
CA TRP A 134 13.29 -10.69 -6.99
C TRP A 134 12.59 -9.85 -8.05
N SER A 135 11.30 -10.13 -8.23
CA SER A 135 10.37 -9.25 -8.95
C SER A 135 9.43 -8.63 -7.93
N ALA A 136 8.82 -7.49 -8.26
CA ALA A 136 7.81 -6.86 -7.42
C ALA A 136 6.71 -7.84 -6.98
N GLN A 137 6.23 -8.70 -7.89
CA GLN A 137 5.23 -9.72 -7.60
C GLN A 137 5.71 -10.76 -6.56
N LYS A 138 6.97 -11.20 -6.65
CA LYS A 138 7.55 -12.11 -5.64
C LYS A 138 7.70 -11.44 -4.29
N VAL A 139 8.14 -10.17 -4.26
CA VAL A 139 8.29 -9.41 -3.01
C VAL A 139 6.94 -9.26 -2.34
N LYS A 140 5.92 -8.79 -3.06
CA LYS A 140 4.55 -8.67 -2.51
C LYS A 140 4.06 -10.00 -1.94
N TYR A 141 4.18 -11.08 -2.71
CA TYR A 141 3.76 -12.39 -2.24
C TYR A 141 4.52 -12.83 -0.99
N ALA A 142 5.85 -12.73 -0.98
CA ALA A 142 6.67 -13.13 0.16
C ALA A 142 6.39 -12.28 1.41
N TRP A 143 6.13 -10.98 1.23
CA TRP A 143 5.74 -10.09 2.31
C TRP A 143 4.48 -10.57 3.03
N ASP A 144 3.44 -10.87 2.26
CA ASP A 144 2.16 -11.37 2.76
C ASP A 144 2.25 -12.81 3.31
N HIS A 145 3.26 -13.56 2.88
CA HIS A 145 3.45 -14.99 3.22
C HIS A 145 4.72 -15.21 4.03
N GLY A 146 4.93 -14.42 5.08
CA GLY A 146 5.86 -14.74 6.18
C GLY A 146 6.98 -13.74 6.46
N VAL A 147 7.25 -12.76 5.58
CA VAL A 147 8.23 -11.70 5.92
C VAL A 147 7.63 -10.67 6.87
N SER A 148 6.42 -10.17 6.59
CA SER A 148 5.77 -9.14 7.41
C SER A 148 5.65 -9.53 8.89
N SER A 149 5.35 -10.80 9.18
CA SER A 149 5.25 -11.29 10.57
C SER A 149 6.57 -11.23 11.36
N ARG A 150 7.72 -11.17 10.66
CA ARG A 150 9.05 -11.02 11.26
C ARG A 150 9.50 -9.56 11.37
N TYR A 151 8.75 -8.64 10.76
CA TYR A 151 9.00 -7.20 10.73
C TYR A 151 7.73 -6.42 11.11
N PRO A 152 7.14 -6.67 12.30
CA PRO A 152 5.84 -6.07 12.69
C PRO A 152 5.87 -4.55 12.79
N GLN A 153 7.06 -3.95 12.95
CA GLN A 153 7.26 -2.51 12.97
C GLN A 153 7.16 -1.84 11.60
N VAL A 154 7.14 -2.62 10.50
CA VAL A 154 7.10 -2.09 9.14
C VAL A 154 5.69 -2.21 8.59
N VAL A 155 4.97 -1.09 8.58
CA VAL A 155 3.65 -1.00 7.97
C VAL A 155 3.79 -0.36 6.59
N LEU A 156 3.79 -1.19 5.55
CA LEU A 156 3.83 -0.74 4.16
C LEU A 156 2.43 -0.28 3.75
N CYS A 157 2.26 1.03 3.63
CA CYS A 157 1.04 1.79 3.29
C CYS A 157 -0.26 1.29 3.93
N LEU A 158 -0.81 2.09 4.84
CA LEU A 158 -2.18 1.95 5.30
C LEU A 158 -3.09 2.33 4.13
N TYR A 159 -3.76 1.35 3.52
CA TYR A 159 -4.98 1.67 2.80
C TYR A 159 -5.89 2.37 3.81
N PRO A 160 -6.34 3.62 3.58
CA PRO A 160 -7.58 4.01 4.22
C PRO A 160 -8.61 2.95 3.78
N PRO A 161 -9.36 2.35 4.72
CA PRO A 161 -10.39 1.41 4.36
C PRO A 161 -11.26 2.05 3.29
N LYS A 162 -11.62 1.28 2.26
CA LYS A 162 -12.70 1.67 1.35
C LYS A 162 -13.98 1.70 2.17
N ASP A 163 -14.18 2.73 2.97
CA ASP A 163 -15.51 3.11 3.36
C ASP A 163 -16.16 3.60 2.06
N GLU A 164 -16.92 2.71 1.43
CA GLU A 164 -17.80 2.99 0.29
C GLU A 164 -18.93 3.99 0.66
N ASN A 165 -18.73 4.83 1.69
CA ASN A 165 -19.69 5.73 2.32
C ASN A 165 -19.09 7.13 2.65
N MET A 166 -18.10 7.59 1.90
CA MET A 166 -17.65 9.00 1.94
C MET A 166 -18.34 9.89 0.89
N ASP A 167 -19.58 9.55 0.49
CA ASP A 167 -20.50 10.44 -0.26
C ASP A 167 -21.18 11.49 0.64
N GLY A 168 -20.73 11.66 1.89
CA GLY A 168 -21.41 12.42 2.94
C GLY A 168 -20.88 13.82 3.23
N LEU A 169 -19.89 14.33 2.48
CA LEU A 169 -19.48 15.73 2.55
C LEU A 169 -19.95 16.46 1.30
N GLN A 170 -21.27 16.54 1.12
CA GLN A 170 -21.84 17.64 0.36
C GLN A 170 -21.57 18.91 1.15
N GLU A 171 -20.75 19.79 0.59
CA GLU A 171 -20.76 21.21 0.91
C GLU A 171 -22.22 21.68 0.89
N ASP A 172 -22.73 22.01 2.07
CA ASP A 172 -24.02 22.65 2.24
C ASP A 172 -23.86 24.13 1.85
N THR A 173 -23.63 24.40 0.56
CA THR A 173 -23.87 25.72 -0.01
C THR A 173 -25.36 25.83 -0.30
N SER A 174 -26.17 26.03 0.73
CA SER A 174 -27.54 26.47 0.56
C SER A 174 -27.61 27.98 0.63
N ASP A 175 -27.61 28.56 -0.57
CA ASP A 175 -28.26 29.81 -0.91
C ASP A 175 -29.66 29.86 -0.25
N ALA A 176 -29.85 30.77 0.70
CA ALA A 176 -31.16 31.05 1.29
C ALA A 176 -31.48 32.55 1.13
N VAL A 177 -31.96 32.90 -0.05
CA VAL A 177 -32.79 34.08 -0.27
C VAL A 177 -34.21 33.75 0.19
N VAL A 178 -34.68 34.35 1.30
CA VAL A 178 -36.11 34.68 1.48
C VAL A 178 -36.26 35.98 2.28
N GLU A 179 -36.99 36.89 1.63
CA GLU A 179 -37.52 38.18 2.05
C GLU A 179 -38.48 38.18 3.26
N ASN A 180 -38.47 39.34 3.93
CA ASN A 180 -39.57 40.06 4.59
C ASN A 180 -40.15 39.55 5.93
N THR A 181 -39.91 40.35 6.99
CA THR A 181 -41.00 40.89 7.82
C THR A 181 -40.66 42.30 8.30
N ASP A 182 -41.51 43.26 7.92
CA ASP A 182 -41.58 44.61 8.46
C ASP A 182 -42.09 44.60 9.91
N GLY A 183 -41.56 45.53 10.73
CA GLY A 183 -42.35 46.12 11.82
C GLY A 183 -41.69 46.21 13.20
N HIS A 184 -41.22 47.42 13.51
CA HIS A 184 -41.17 48.06 14.83
C HIS A 184 -39.94 47.88 15.74
N HIS A 185 -39.04 48.87 15.63
CA HIS A 185 -38.62 49.79 16.70
C HIS A 185 -38.27 49.19 18.08
N PHE A 186 -36.96 49.12 18.41
CA PHE A 186 -36.46 49.58 19.71
C PHE A 186 -34.98 49.97 19.63
N LEU A 187 -34.62 50.95 20.45
CA LEU A 187 -33.45 51.85 20.37
C LEU A 187 -32.16 51.25 20.95
N GLY A 188 -31.04 51.65 20.35
CA GLY A 188 -29.79 52.02 21.05
C GLY A 188 -28.83 50.90 21.41
N GLU A 189 -27.73 50.77 20.68
CA GLU A 189 -26.45 51.37 21.07
C GLU A 189 -25.35 51.05 20.03
N ASP A 190 -24.54 52.07 19.80
CA ASP A 190 -23.44 52.22 18.84
C ASP A 190 -22.42 51.08 18.83
N ILE A 191 -22.11 50.54 17.65
CA ILE A 191 -20.72 50.30 17.22
C ILE A 191 -20.60 50.66 15.73
N SER A 192 -19.80 51.67 15.48
CA SER A 192 -19.47 52.27 14.19
C SER A 192 -18.52 51.40 13.35
N ASP A 193 -18.66 51.59 12.03
CA ASP A 193 -17.67 51.41 10.96
C ASP A 193 -17.37 50.00 10.45
N VAL A 194 -18.26 49.55 9.55
CA VAL A 194 -17.93 48.68 8.42
C VAL A 194 -17.57 49.58 7.23
N VAL A 195 -16.29 49.58 6.84
CA VAL A 195 -15.87 49.98 5.49
C VAL A 195 -15.71 48.70 4.69
N VAL A 196 -16.62 48.51 3.73
CA VAL A 196 -16.45 47.58 2.62
C VAL A 196 -15.59 48.28 1.57
N GLU A 197 -14.36 47.81 1.39
CA GLU A 197 -13.66 47.90 0.11
C GLU A 197 -13.44 46.48 -0.40
N ASN A 198 -14.25 46.10 -1.40
CA ASN A 198 -13.92 45.02 -2.33
C ASN A 198 -12.77 45.49 -3.20
N MET A 199 -11.63 44.80 -3.19
CA MET A 199 -10.81 44.56 -4.38
C MET A 199 -10.04 43.23 -4.25
N ASP A 200 -10.37 42.34 -5.18
CA ASP A 200 -9.50 41.43 -5.92
C ASP A 200 -8.74 40.30 -5.18
N GLY A 201 -9.29 39.10 -5.34
CA GLY A 201 -8.56 38.02 -6.01
C GLY A 201 -7.50 37.28 -5.19
N HIS A 202 -7.88 36.68 -4.06
CA HIS A 202 -7.05 35.69 -3.38
C HIS A 202 -7.81 34.39 -3.18
N HIS A 203 -7.50 33.41 -4.02
CA HIS A 203 -7.22 32.01 -3.69
C HIS A 203 -7.41 31.17 -4.94
N PHE A 204 -6.37 30.43 -5.33
CA PHE A 204 -6.44 28.98 -5.41
C PHE A 204 -5.07 28.42 -5.82
N LEU A 205 -4.75 27.24 -5.28
CA LEU A 205 -3.63 26.34 -5.57
C LEU A 205 -2.33 26.59 -4.77
N GLY A 206 -2.23 25.97 -3.59
CA GLY A 206 -0.93 25.67 -3.00
C GLY A 206 -0.92 25.22 -1.53
N GLU A 207 -1.74 25.82 -0.67
CA GLU A 207 -1.61 25.64 0.79
C GLU A 207 -2.54 24.54 1.38
N ASP A 208 -3.74 24.36 0.83
CA ASP A 208 -4.72 23.41 1.40
C ASP A 208 -4.28 21.94 1.30
N ILE A 209 -3.53 21.59 0.25
CA ILE A 209 -2.94 20.25 0.10
C ILE A 209 -1.90 20.02 1.21
N SER A 210 -1.18 21.06 1.66
CA SER A 210 -0.12 20.89 2.65
C SER A 210 -0.67 20.59 4.06
N ASP A 211 -1.79 21.22 4.43
CA ASP A 211 -2.42 21.03 5.74
C ASP A 211 -3.24 19.73 5.81
N GLU A 212 -3.87 19.32 4.71
CA GLU A 212 -4.50 18.00 4.60
C GLU A 212 -3.46 16.88 4.58
N LEU A 213 -2.34 17.03 3.85
CA LEU A 213 -1.26 16.05 3.86
C LEU A 213 -0.59 15.99 5.23
N ALA A 214 -0.39 17.13 5.91
CA ALA A 214 0.15 17.18 7.27
C ALA A 214 -0.80 16.53 8.29
N SER A 215 -2.11 16.79 8.21
CA SER A 215 -3.12 16.13 9.04
C SER A 215 -3.20 14.63 8.76
N ALA A 216 -3.19 14.21 7.50
CA ALA A 216 -3.21 12.80 7.14
C ALA A 216 -1.93 12.07 7.58
N LEU A 217 -0.75 12.69 7.41
CA LEU A 217 0.52 12.15 7.93
C LEU A 217 0.53 12.03 9.46
N HIS A 218 -0.13 12.96 10.16
CA HIS A 218 -0.30 12.91 11.62
C HIS A 218 -1.31 11.82 12.06
N TYR A 219 -2.36 11.57 11.28
CA TYR A 219 -3.35 10.50 11.54
C TYR A 219 -2.84 9.10 11.20
N LEU A 220 -1.89 8.97 10.28
CA LEU A 220 -1.31 7.69 9.85
C LEU A 220 -0.24 7.13 10.81
N GLY A 221 0.02 7.79 11.94
CA GLY A 221 0.84 7.26 13.02
C GLY A 221 2.26 6.89 12.59
N CYS A 222 3.06 7.90 12.26
CA CYS A 222 4.51 7.86 12.47
C CYS A 222 4.83 8.27 13.91
#